data_AF-A0A7W0UXA4-F1
#
_entry.id   AF-A0A7W0UXA4-F1
#
_cell.length_a   1.000
_cell.length_b   1.000
_cell.length_c   1.000
_cell.angle_alpha   90.00
_cell.angle_beta   90.00
_cell.angle_gamma   90.00
#
_symmetry.space_group_name_H-M   'P 1'
#
loop_
_entity.id
_entity.type
_entity.pdbx_description
1 polymer ?
#
loop_
_entity_poly.entity_id
_entity_poly.type
_entity_poly.pdbx_seq_one_letter_code
_entity_poly.pdbx_strand_id
1 'polypeptide(L)'
;NELYPNNRTDYVTLAYDTDVAPGVRALKAVSRKVHGAAGAFDLLGVECRSGGADKRYQMVVSFPSAVTLAGAAITSGIGNVVGTTANGAEVTIDLTGVANAQTITLTLLGVSDGRKTNDVPVALSVLVGDASASGSVTADVDLNLLVKGQSGQPVTMRNFREDVTANGLIGKGDVSLVKSKVGTVLPEPIRNTKQQ
;
A
#
# COMPACT_ATOMS: atom_id res chain seq x y z
N ASN A 1 35.61 -51.97 -35.87
CA ASN A 1 36.16 -52.52 -34.63
C ASN A 1 37.28 -51.60 -34.19
N GLU A 2 37.29 -50.91 -33.07
CA GLU A 2 36.53 -51.06 -31.84
C GLU A 2 36.65 -49.74 -31.05
N LEU A 3 35.50 -49.27 -30.59
CA LEU A 3 35.21 -48.54 -29.34
C LEU A 3 36.12 -47.39 -28.85
N TYR A 4 35.52 -46.20 -28.89
CA TYR A 4 35.92 -44.93 -28.27
C TYR A 4 36.25 -45.03 -26.76
N PRO A 5 37.26 -44.31 -26.25
CA PRO A 5 37.57 -44.27 -24.84
C PRO A 5 36.58 -43.37 -24.07
N ASN A 6 35.87 -43.99 -23.12
CA ASN A 6 35.50 -43.52 -21.78
C ASN A 6 35.39 -41.99 -21.58
N ASN A 7 34.34 -41.36 -22.11
CA ASN A 7 33.88 -40.08 -21.59
C ASN A 7 33.23 -40.32 -20.21
N ARG A 8 34.04 -40.28 -19.16
CA ARG A 8 33.53 -40.10 -17.80
C ARG A 8 32.90 -38.71 -17.74
N THR A 9 31.60 -38.65 -17.96
CA THR A 9 30.80 -37.46 -17.67
C THR A 9 30.81 -37.29 -16.16
N ASP A 10 31.78 -36.51 -15.64
CA ASP A 10 31.65 -35.93 -14.31
C ASP A 10 30.43 -35.00 -14.37
N TYR A 11 29.29 -35.51 -13.90
CA TYR A 11 28.16 -34.67 -13.56
C TYR A 11 28.62 -33.78 -12.42
N VAL A 12 29.14 -32.60 -12.76
CA VAL A 12 29.12 -31.46 -11.84
C VAL A 12 27.65 -31.24 -11.55
N THR A 13 27.20 -31.78 -10.43
CA THR A 13 25.93 -31.40 -9.85
C THR A 13 26.10 -29.94 -9.50
N LEU A 14 25.67 -29.05 -10.40
CA LEU A 14 25.36 -27.69 -10.02
C LEU A 14 24.23 -27.83 -9.01
N ALA A 15 24.59 -27.94 -7.73
CA ALA A 15 23.67 -27.62 -6.68
C ALA A 15 23.30 -26.15 -6.93
N TYR A 16 22.20 -25.93 -7.64
CA TYR A 16 21.44 -24.72 -7.40
C TYR A 16 21.18 -24.74 -5.90
N ASP A 17 21.81 -23.82 -5.19
CA ASP A 17 21.43 -23.49 -3.83
C ASP A 17 19.97 -23.02 -3.89
N THR A 18 19.08 -23.99 -3.76
CA THR A 18 17.64 -23.81 -3.75
C THR A 18 17.13 -23.61 -2.33
N ASP A 19 18.03 -23.43 -1.34
CA ASP A 19 17.67 -23.54 0.08
C ASP A 19 17.64 -22.21 0.84
N VAL A 20 17.77 -21.06 0.15
CA VAL A 20 17.22 -19.82 0.70
C VAL A 20 15.73 -19.75 0.36
N ALA A 21 14.94 -20.63 1.00
CA ALA A 21 13.50 -20.55 0.91
C ALA A 21 13.09 -19.09 1.23
N PRO A 22 12.24 -18.44 0.41
CA PRO A 22 11.98 -17.01 0.53
C PRO A 22 11.61 -16.63 1.97
N GLY A 23 12.19 -15.53 2.47
CA GLY A 23 11.86 -15.00 3.80
C GLY A 23 10.36 -14.74 3.97
N VAL A 24 9.95 -14.34 5.18
CA VAL A 24 8.60 -13.87 5.45
C VAL A 24 8.24 -12.76 4.46
N ARG A 25 7.07 -12.87 3.82
CA ARG A 25 6.55 -11.91 2.84
C ARG A 25 5.10 -11.57 3.15
N ALA A 26 4.75 -10.30 2.99
CA ALA A 26 3.36 -9.87 3.02
C ALA A 26 2.59 -10.41 1.79
N LEU A 27 1.33 -10.80 1.99
CA LEU A 27 0.40 -11.18 0.92
C LEU A 27 -0.24 -9.96 0.26
N LYS A 28 -0.68 -9.00 1.08
CA LYS A 28 -1.30 -7.75 0.66
C LYS A 28 -1.12 -6.70 1.75
N ALA A 29 -1.20 -5.44 1.34
CA ALA A 29 -1.33 -4.32 2.24
C ALA A 29 -2.43 -3.39 1.73
N VAL A 30 -3.33 -3.01 2.63
CA VAL A 30 -4.46 -2.12 2.34
C VAL A 30 -4.38 -0.87 3.21
N SER A 31 -4.97 0.22 2.74
CA SER A 31 -5.27 1.37 3.59
C SER A 31 -6.69 1.25 4.13
N ARG A 32 -6.84 1.24 5.45
CA ARG A 32 -8.12 1.16 6.15
C ARG A 32 -8.56 2.56 6.58
N LYS A 33 -9.86 2.84 6.47
CA LYS A 33 -10.46 4.08 7.01
C LYS A 33 -11.91 3.86 7.39
N VAL A 34 -12.35 4.54 8.43
CA VAL A 34 -13.76 4.55 8.88
C VAL A 34 -14.47 5.73 8.24
N HIS A 35 -15.65 5.47 7.68
CA HIS A 35 -16.51 6.42 6.96
C HIS A 35 -17.75 6.74 7.79
N GLY A 36 -17.54 7.37 8.95
CA GLY A 36 -18.62 7.63 9.92
C GLY A 36 -19.43 6.36 10.23
N ALA A 37 -20.76 6.46 10.10
CA ALA A 37 -21.68 5.34 10.34
C ALA A 37 -21.65 4.25 9.26
N ALA A 38 -21.06 4.51 8.09
CA ALA A 38 -20.93 3.51 7.02
C ALA A 38 -19.87 2.42 7.34
N GLY A 39 -19.08 2.62 8.40
CA GLY A 39 -18.11 1.65 8.90
C GLY A 39 -16.74 1.75 8.21
N ALA A 40 -15.93 0.71 8.37
CA ALA A 40 -14.56 0.67 7.86
C ALA A 40 -14.49 0.09 6.44
N PHE A 41 -13.68 0.73 5.60
CA PHE A 41 -13.38 0.25 4.25
C PHE A 41 -11.87 0.18 4.01
N ASP A 42 -11.46 -0.93 3.43
CA ASP A 42 -10.10 -1.20 2.97
C ASP A 42 -9.98 -0.87 1.48
N LEU A 43 -8.89 -0.20 1.09
CA LEU A 43 -8.54 -0.03 -0.31
C LEU A 43 -7.12 -0.52 -0.61
N LEU A 44 -6.93 -0.97 -1.84
CA LEU A 44 -5.63 -1.22 -2.45
C LEU A 44 -5.24 -0.04 -3.35
N GLY A 45 -3.94 0.12 -3.59
CA GLY A 45 -3.40 1.17 -4.45
C GLY A 45 -3.33 2.52 -3.76
N VAL A 46 -3.80 3.56 -4.44
CA VAL A 46 -3.72 4.95 -3.96
C VAL A 46 -4.78 5.24 -2.91
N GLU A 47 -4.36 5.67 -1.73
CA GLU A 47 -5.22 6.21 -0.69
C GLU A 47 -5.63 7.64 -1.05
N CYS A 48 -6.89 7.76 -1.46
CA CYS A 48 -7.50 8.98 -1.95
C CYS A 48 -8.24 9.78 -0.87
N ARG A 49 -8.48 9.18 0.30
CA ARG A 49 -9.23 9.79 1.38
C ARG A 49 -8.30 10.65 2.24
N SER A 50 -8.84 11.76 2.73
CA SER A 50 -8.13 12.66 3.64
C SER A 50 -7.78 11.94 4.94
N GLY A 51 -6.57 12.19 5.45
CA GLY A 51 -6.20 11.83 6.82
C GLY A 51 -6.60 12.89 7.85
N GLY A 52 -7.42 13.87 7.47
CA GLY A 52 -7.78 15.00 8.32
C GLY A 52 -6.61 15.96 8.59
N ALA A 53 -6.74 16.79 9.62
CA ALA A 53 -5.73 17.79 9.99
C ALA A 53 -4.36 17.17 10.32
N ASP A 54 -4.38 16.05 11.02
CA ASP A 54 -3.18 15.30 11.44
C ASP A 54 -2.59 14.41 10.34
N LYS A 55 -3.29 14.25 9.21
CA LYS A 55 -2.91 13.35 8.11
C LYS A 55 -2.70 11.91 8.61
N ARG A 56 -3.71 11.39 9.32
CA ARG A 56 -3.76 10.04 9.89
C ARG A 56 -4.15 9.01 8.84
N TYR A 57 -3.45 7.88 8.84
CA TYR A 57 -3.73 6.75 7.97
C TYR A 57 -3.52 5.45 8.73
N GLN A 58 -4.20 4.39 8.34
CA GLN A 58 -4.00 3.06 8.90
C GLN A 58 -3.67 2.11 7.75
N MET A 59 -2.52 1.44 7.85
CA MET A 59 -2.13 0.38 6.94
C MET A 59 -2.38 -0.96 7.61
N VAL A 60 -2.94 -1.90 6.86
CA VAL A 60 -3.18 -3.27 7.32
C VAL A 60 -2.49 -4.23 6.37
N VAL A 61 -1.55 -5.01 6.90
CA VAL A 61 -0.70 -5.93 6.15
C VAL A 61 -1.04 -7.35 6.57
N SER A 62 -1.37 -8.21 5.61
CA SER A 62 -1.69 -9.61 5.90
C SER A 62 -0.56 -10.54 5.45
N PHE A 63 -0.34 -11.62 6.20
CA PHE A 63 0.68 -12.64 5.99
C PHE A 63 0.06 -14.02 5.77
N PRO A 64 0.82 -15.01 5.26
CA PRO A 64 0.33 -16.38 5.09
C PRO A 64 0.03 -17.11 6.40
N SER A 65 0.72 -16.73 7.48
CA SER A 65 0.59 -17.31 8.81
C SER A 65 0.72 -16.23 9.86
N ALA A 66 0.49 -16.60 11.13
CA ALA A 66 0.70 -15.68 12.23
C ALA A 66 2.15 -15.18 12.27
N VAL A 67 2.32 -13.89 12.57
CA VAL A 67 3.63 -13.25 12.66
C VAL A 67 3.80 -12.45 13.94
N THR A 68 5.05 -12.33 14.37
CA THR A 68 5.50 -11.32 15.34
C THR A 68 6.43 -10.34 14.63
N LEU A 69 6.70 -9.18 15.23
CA LEU A 69 7.63 -8.19 14.71
C LEU A 69 8.30 -7.41 15.83
N ALA A 70 9.49 -6.88 15.56
CA ALA A 70 10.22 -6.02 16.48
C ALA A 70 9.72 -4.57 16.45
N GLY A 71 9.17 -4.12 15.31
CA GLY A 71 8.61 -2.78 15.18
C GLY A 71 8.26 -2.43 13.73
N ALA A 72 7.96 -1.16 13.49
CA ALA A 72 7.74 -0.62 12.16
C ALA A 72 8.32 0.79 12.05
N ALA A 73 8.88 1.13 10.90
CA ALA A 73 9.44 2.46 10.63
C ALA A 73 9.15 2.90 9.20
N ILE A 74 8.92 4.20 9.00
CA ILE A 74 8.95 4.78 7.65
C ILE A 74 10.41 4.98 7.27
N THR A 75 10.84 4.27 6.24
CA THR A 75 12.23 4.27 5.75
C THR A 75 12.39 5.13 4.49
N SER A 76 11.29 5.56 3.87
CA SER A 76 11.27 6.54 2.78
C SER A 76 9.95 7.30 2.76
N GLY A 77 10.01 8.59 2.41
CA GLY A 77 8.86 9.50 2.38
C GLY A 77 8.60 10.19 3.72
N ILE A 78 7.51 10.94 3.79
CA ILE A 78 7.18 11.80 4.94
C ILE A 78 5.98 11.22 5.68
N GLY A 79 6.18 10.90 6.95
CA GLY A 79 5.14 10.45 7.88
C GLY A 79 5.77 9.89 9.14
N ASN A 80 4.93 9.45 10.09
CA ASN A 80 5.39 8.85 11.34
C ASN A 80 4.54 7.62 11.64
N VAL A 81 5.18 6.57 12.19
CA VAL A 81 4.48 5.45 12.82
C VAL A 81 4.13 5.85 14.24
N VAL A 82 2.87 5.69 14.63
CA VAL A 82 2.40 6.00 16.00
C VAL A 82 1.93 4.76 16.76
N GLY A 83 1.61 3.68 16.04
CA GLY A 83 1.17 2.43 16.63
C GLY A 83 1.39 1.27 15.68
N THR A 84 1.64 0.09 16.23
CA THR A 84 1.76 -1.15 15.46
C THR A 84 1.27 -2.31 16.31
N THR A 85 0.36 -3.11 15.75
CA THR A 85 -0.21 -4.27 16.43
C THR A 85 -0.19 -5.46 15.48
N ALA A 86 0.34 -6.60 15.93
CA ALA A 86 0.20 -7.87 15.24
C ALA A 86 -0.88 -8.71 15.93
N ASN A 87 -1.84 -9.21 15.15
CA ASN A 87 -2.88 -10.10 15.62
C ASN A 87 -3.00 -11.27 14.63
N GLY A 88 -2.43 -12.41 15.02
CA GLY A 88 -2.31 -13.55 14.12
C GLY A 88 -1.56 -13.16 12.85
N ALA A 89 -2.20 -13.34 11.70
CA ALA A 89 -1.61 -13.09 10.38
C ALA A 89 -1.80 -11.65 9.88
N GLU A 90 -2.39 -10.76 10.68
CA GLU A 90 -2.63 -9.36 10.32
C GLU A 90 -1.78 -8.42 11.19
N VAL A 91 -1.09 -7.48 10.54
CA VAL A 91 -0.37 -6.38 11.20
C VAL A 91 -1.07 -5.08 10.85
N THR A 92 -1.54 -4.35 11.86
CA THR A 92 -2.14 -3.02 11.73
C THR A 92 -1.12 -1.97 12.16
N ILE A 93 -0.92 -0.95 11.33
CA ILE A 93 0.01 0.14 11.55
C ILE A 93 -0.74 1.46 11.46
N ASP A 94 -0.68 2.23 12.54
CA ASP A 94 -1.26 3.58 12.60
C ASP A 94 -0.19 4.62 12.29
N LEU A 95 -0.52 5.55 11.39
CA LEU A 95 0.38 6.56 10.85
C LEU A 95 -0.15 7.97 11.11
N THR A 96 0.75 8.95 11.13
CA THR A 96 0.41 10.37 11.18
C THR A 96 1.36 11.24 10.40
N GLY A 97 0.92 12.45 10.05
CA GLY A 97 1.75 13.42 9.35
C GLY A 97 2.14 12.95 7.95
N VAL A 98 1.42 11.97 7.39
CA VAL A 98 1.72 11.44 6.05
C VAL A 98 1.40 12.54 5.03
N ALA A 99 2.42 13.08 4.38
CA ALA A 99 2.24 14.09 3.33
C ALA A 99 1.36 13.56 2.17
N ASN A 100 0.75 14.50 1.45
CA ASN A 100 0.00 14.21 0.22
C ASN A 100 0.95 14.10 -0.98
N ALA A 101 0.50 13.44 -2.05
CA ALA A 101 1.23 13.32 -3.31
C ALA A 101 2.62 12.67 -3.11
N GLN A 102 2.62 11.49 -2.51
CA GLN A 102 3.82 10.71 -2.28
C GLN A 102 3.52 9.22 -2.17
N THR A 103 4.57 8.41 -2.29
CA THR A 103 4.58 7.02 -1.88
C THR A 103 5.59 6.86 -0.75
N ILE A 104 5.12 6.44 0.42
CA ILE A 104 6.00 6.10 1.55
C ILE A 104 6.41 4.63 1.45
N THR A 105 7.62 4.33 1.92
CA THR A 105 8.03 2.96 2.22
C THR A 105 8.01 2.77 3.72
N LEU A 106 7.18 1.85 4.18
CA LEU A 106 7.12 1.38 5.56
C LEU A 106 7.82 0.03 5.66
N THR A 107 8.81 -0.07 6.52
CA THR A 107 9.49 -1.34 6.80
C THR A 107 9.00 -1.90 8.13
N LEU A 108 8.39 -3.08 8.08
CA LEU A 108 8.15 -3.90 9.27
C LEU A 108 9.47 -4.58 9.63
N LEU A 109 9.95 -4.37 10.85
CA LEU A 109 11.26 -4.77 11.32
C LEU A 109 11.18 -6.13 12.04
N GLY A 110 12.08 -7.05 11.71
CA GLY A 110 12.20 -8.35 12.36
C GLY A 110 10.90 -9.15 12.34
N VAL A 111 10.19 -9.17 11.20
CA VAL A 111 8.97 -9.96 11.06
C VAL A 111 9.32 -11.44 11.10
N SER A 112 8.70 -12.19 12.01
CA SER A 112 8.93 -13.63 12.19
C SER A 112 7.64 -14.42 12.05
N ASP A 113 7.68 -15.52 11.29
CA ASP A 113 6.60 -16.51 11.18
C ASP A 113 6.81 -17.73 12.10
N GLY A 114 7.77 -17.63 13.02
CA GLY A 114 8.21 -18.72 13.91
C GLY A 114 9.23 -19.68 13.29
N ARG A 115 9.56 -19.54 12.00
CA ARG A 115 10.61 -20.32 11.31
C ARG A 115 11.68 -19.42 10.70
N LYS A 116 11.28 -18.28 10.16
CA LYS A 116 12.13 -17.31 9.50
C LYS A 116 11.90 -15.94 10.10
N THR A 117 12.91 -15.08 10.00
CA THR A 117 12.82 -13.69 10.42
C THR A 117 13.53 -12.80 9.42
N ASN A 118 12.86 -11.73 8.97
CA ASN A 118 13.45 -10.70 8.13
C ASN A 118 12.62 -9.42 8.19
N ASP A 119 13.19 -8.33 7.68
CA ASP A 119 12.45 -7.09 7.47
C ASP A 119 11.54 -7.22 6.23
N VAL A 120 10.35 -6.61 6.29
CA VAL A 120 9.35 -6.64 5.23
C VAL A 120 8.97 -5.22 4.84
N PRO A 121 9.44 -4.71 3.69
CA PRO A 121 9.04 -3.40 3.18
C PRO A 121 7.65 -3.47 2.52
N VAL A 122 6.84 -2.45 2.77
CA VAL A 122 5.49 -2.28 2.23
C VAL A 122 5.33 -0.81 1.81
N ALA A 123 4.72 -0.57 0.66
CA ALA A 123 4.51 0.78 0.14
C ALA A 123 3.07 1.26 0.35
N LEU A 124 2.90 2.55 0.67
CA LEU A 124 1.61 3.23 0.69
C LEU A 124 1.69 4.50 -0.17
N SER A 125 0.89 4.56 -1.23
CA SER A 125 0.71 5.77 -2.01
C SER A 125 -0.47 6.59 -1.48
N VAL A 126 -0.25 7.87 -1.24
CA VAL A 126 -1.27 8.81 -0.78
C VAL A 126 -1.40 9.95 -1.79
N LEU A 127 -2.58 10.08 -2.38
CA LEU A 127 -2.95 11.18 -3.25
C LEU A 127 -4.43 11.52 -3.01
N VAL A 128 -4.65 12.45 -2.07
CA VAL A 128 -5.97 12.88 -1.65
C VAL A 128 -6.73 13.45 -2.85
N GLY A 129 -7.90 12.88 -3.12
CA GLY A 129 -8.78 13.23 -4.24
C GLY A 129 -8.66 12.34 -5.47
N ASP A 130 -7.69 11.43 -5.56
CA ASP A 130 -7.55 10.47 -6.67
C ASP A 130 -8.51 9.28 -6.50
N ALA A 131 -9.81 9.55 -6.61
CA ALA A 131 -10.85 8.54 -6.44
C ALA A 131 -10.73 7.40 -7.46
N SER A 132 -10.19 7.69 -8.65
CA SER A 132 -9.93 6.71 -9.71
C SER A 132 -8.70 5.82 -9.46
N ALA A 133 -7.84 6.17 -8.50
CA ALA A 133 -6.55 5.52 -8.23
C ALA A 133 -5.60 5.52 -9.45
N SER A 134 -5.65 6.57 -10.26
CA SER A 134 -4.86 6.72 -11.48
C SER A 134 -3.44 7.25 -11.23
N GLY A 135 -3.17 7.76 -10.03
CA GLY A 135 -1.97 8.53 -9.70
C GLY A 135 -2.05 10.00 -10.10
N SER A 136 -3.21 10.49 -10.53
CA SER A 136 -3.46 11.89 -10.91
C SER A 136 -4.87 12.32 -10.52
N VAL A 137 -5.00 13.49 -9.90
CA VAL A 137 -6.32 14.05 -9.59
C VAL A 137 -6.81 14.92 -10.74
N THR A 138 -7.87 14.49 -11.42
CA THR A 138 -8.42 15.15 -12.61
C THR A 138 -9.80 15.75 -12.35
N ALA A 139 -10.10 16.85 -13.04
CA ALA A 139 -11.43 17.46 -12.96
C ALA A 139 -12.51 16.57 -13.57
N ASP A 140 -12.20 15.87 -14.66
CA ASP A 140 -13.21 15.14 -15.43
C ASP A 140 -13.55 13.80 -14.79
N VAL A 141 -12.53 13.00 -14.41
CA VAL A 141 -12.78 11.67 -13.84
C VAL A 141 -13.06 11.78 -12.34
N ASP A 142 -12.10 12.27 -11.54
CA ASP A 142 -12.24 12.20 -10.09
C ASP A 142 -13.31 13.15 -9.55
N LEU A 143 -13.28 14.40 -10.00
CA LEU A 143 -14.22 15.41 -9.51
C LEU A 143 -15.62 15.26 -10.15
N ASN A 144 -15.73 15.27 -11.48
CA ASN A 144 -17.02 15.37 -12.15
C ASN A 144 -17.73 14.03 -12.33
N LEU A 145 -17.02 12.98 -12.79
CA LEU A 145 -17.62 11.68 -13.03
C LEU A 145 -17.83 10.88 -11.74
N LEU A 146 -16.81 10.79 -10.87
CA LEU A 146 -16.85 9.97 -9.67
C LEU A 146 -17.53 10.70 -8.50
N VAL A 147 -16.87 11.70 -7.91
CA VAL A 147 -17.34 12.33 -6.66
C VAL A 147 -18.67 13.08 -6.84
N LYS A 148 -18.79 13.94 -7.87
CA LYS A 148 -20.08 14.60 -8.15
C LYS A 148 -21.14 13.61 -8.62
N GLY A 149 -20.77 12.60 -9.40
CA GLY A 149 -21.70 11.58 -9.90
C GLY A 149 -22.35 10.75 -8.79
N GLN A 150 -21.68 10.62 -7.65
CA GLN A 150 -22.18 9.90 -6.46
C GLN A 150 -22.71 10.82 -5.36
N SER A 151 -22.73 12.14 -5.57
CA SER A 151 -23.18 13.09 -4.55
C SER A 151 -24.64 12.82 -4.11
N GLY A 152 -24.84 12.65 -2.80
CA GLY A 152 -26.13 12.33 -2.19
C GLY A 152 -26.46 10.84 -2.15
N GLN A 153 -25.62 9.97 -2.73
CA GLN A 153 -25.77 8.53 -2.59
C GLN A 153 -25.20 8.05 -1.24
N PRO A 154 -25.74 6.97 -0.66
CA PRO A 154 -25.16 6.35 0.51
C PRO A 154 -23.77 5.79 0.21
N VAL A 155 -22.88 5.82 1.21
CA VAL A 155 -21.55 5.20 1.14
C VAL A 155 -21.69 3.68 1.23
N THR A 156 -21.05 2.98 0.29
CA THR A 156 -21.06 1.53 0.14
C THR A 156 -19.68 1.04 -0.29
N MET A 157 -19.49 -0.28 -0.35
CA MET A 157 -18.26 -0.89 -0.89
C MET A 157 -17.95 -0.50 -2.35
N ARG A 158 -18.93 0.03 -3.09
CA ARG A 158 -18.76 0.42 -4.51
C ARG A 158 -18.29 1.85 -4.69
N ASN A 159 -18.58 2.74 -3.72
CA ASN A 159 -18.38 4.18 -3.87
C ASN A 159 -17.72 4.84 -2.64
N PHE A 160 -17.09 4.05 -1.76
CA PHE A 160 -16.41 4.61 -0.59
C PHE A 160 -15.15 5.42 -0.94
N ARG A 161 -14.63 5.31 -2.18
CA ARG A 161 -13.51 6.14 -2.65
C ARG A 161 -13.96 7.57 -2.92
N GLU A 162 -15.25 7.78 -3.19
CA GLU A 162 -15.86 9.07 -3.49
C GLU A 162 -16.21 9.87 -2.22
N ASP A 163 -16.31 9.21 -1.07
CA ASP A 163 -16.30 9.84 0.25
C ASP A 163 -14.85 10.13 0.67
N VAL A 164 -14.23 11.08 -0.02
CA VAL A 164 -12.82 11.46 0.21
C VAL A 164 -12.62 12.15 1.55
N THR A 165 -13.67 12.67 2.19
CA THR A 165 -13.61 13.20 3.55
C THR A 165 -13.75 12.11 4.62
N ALA A 166 -14.14 10.89 4.21
CA ALA A 166 -14.38 9.73 5.07
C ALA A 166 -15.36 10.02 6.21
N ASN A 167 -16.39 10.81 5.95
CA ASN A 167 -17.38 11.19 6.97
C ASN A 167 -18.67 10.36 6.90
N GLY A 168 -18.79 9.46 5.93
CA GLY A 168 -19.96 8.62 5.69
C GLY A 168 -21.00 9.24 4.74
N LEU A 169 -20.70 10.37 4.11
CA LEU A 169 -21.58 11.11 3.20
C LEU A 169 -20.80 11.59 1.98
N ILE A 170 -21.23 11.20 0.77
CA ILE A 170 -20.66 11.74 -0.47
C ILE A 170 -21.39 13.02 -0.82
N GLY A 171 -20.71 14.16 -0.83
CA GLY A 171 -21.35 15.43 -1.15
C GLY A 171 -20.43 16.64 -1.27
N LYS A 172 -20.92 17.80 -0.82
CA LYS A 172 -20.24 19.09 -1.02
C LYS A 172 -18.85 19.17 -0.39
N GLY A 173 -18.64 18.46 0.72
CA GLY A 173 -17.33 18.37 1.39
C GLY A 173 -16.32 17.70 0.47
N ASP A 174 -16.69 16.55 -0.10
CA ASP A 174 -15.88 15.76 -1.02
C ASP A 174 -15.60 16.51 -2.31
N VAL A 175 -16.64 17.10 -2.91
CA VAL A 175 -16.51 17.93 -4.11
C VAL A 175 -15.54 19.09 -3.90
N SER A 176 -15.66 19.80 -2.77
CA SER A 176 -14.75 20.91 -2.45
C SER A 176 -13.32 20.43 -2.24
N LEU A 177 -13.14 19.31 -1.54
CA LEU A 177 -11.83 18.74 -1.29
C LEU A 177 -11.16 18.29 -2.58
N VAL A 178 -11.81 17.48 -3.41
CA VAL A 178 -11.23 17.00 -4.68
C VAL A 178 -10.96 18.17 -5.62
N LYS A 179 -11.86 19.15 -5.70
CA LYS A 179 -11.63 20.37 -6.50
C LYS A 179 -10.36 21.11 -6.09
N SER A 180 -10.03 21.15 -4.79
CA SER A 180 -8.78 21.77 -4.30
C SER A 180 -7.51 20.97 -4.62
N LYS A 181 -7.66 19.72 -5.09
CA LYS A 181 -6.56 18.79 -5.38
C LYS A 181 -6.39 18.49 -6.86
N VAL A 182 -7.28 18.95 -7.74
CA VAL A 182 -7.13 18.81 -9.19
C VAL A 182 -5.76 19.32 -9.64
N GLY A 183 -5.07 18.52 -10.45
CA GLY A 183 -3.71 18.79 -10.93
C GLY A 183 -2.60 18.26 -10.03
N THR A 184 -2.92 17.72 -8.85
CA THR A 184 -1.92 16.98 -8.06
C THR A 184 -1.71 15.58 -8.64
N VAL A 185 -0.46 15.13 -8.63
CA VAL A 185 -0.03 13.84 -9.18
C VAL A 185 0.91 13.14 -8.21
N LEU A 186 0.95 11.82 -8.24
CA LEU A 186 2.02 11.09 -7.59
C LEU A 186 3.34 11.37 -8.33
N PRO A 187 4.46 11.54 -7.60
CA PRO A 187 5.78 11.60 -8.23
C PRO A 187 6.05 10.30 -8.98
N GLU A 188 6.62 10.42 -10.18
CA GLU A 188 7.13 9.27 -10.91
C GLU A 188 8.16 8.52 -10.04
N PRO A 189 8.17 7.17 -10.04
CA PRO A 189 9.24 6.41 -9.42
C PRO A 189 10.58 6.87 -10.01
N ILE A 190 11.58 7.15 -9.16
CA ILE A 190 12.91 7.54 -9.63
C ILE A 190 13.45 6.41 -10.50
N ARG A 191 13.43 6.59 -11.82
CA ARG A 191 14.11 5.69 -12.75
C ARG A 191 15.57 6.10 -12.74
N ASN A 192 16.46 5.22 -12.27
CA ASN A 192 17.89 5.38 -12.54
C ASN A 192 18.12 5.16 -14.05
N THR A 193 17.85 6.18 -14.86
CA THR A 193 18.32 6.21 -16.25
C THR A 193 19.83 6.38 -16.21
N LYS A 194 20.56 5.26 -16.18
CA LYS A 194 21.91 5.26 -16.72
C LYS A 194 21.77 5.63 -18.19
N GLN A 195 22.18 6.85 -18.53
CA GLN A 195 22.41 7.23 -19.92
C GLN A 195 23.37 6.20 -20.52
N GLN A 196 22.93 5.52 -21.57
CA GLN A 196 23.81 4.88 -22.54
C GLN A 196 24.10 5.90 -23.64
#